data_AF-A0A2W7A391-F1
#
_entry.id   AF-A0A2W7A391-F1
#
_cell.length_a   1.000
_cell.length_b   1.000
_cell.length_c   1.000
_cell.angle_alpha   90.00
_cell.angle_beta   90.00
_cell.angle_gamma   90.00
#
_symmetry.space_group_name_H-M   'P 1'
#
loop_
_entity.id
_entity.type
_entity.pdbx_description
1 polymer ?
#
loop_
_entity_poly.entity_id
_entity_poly.type
_entity_poly.pdbx_seq_one_letter_code
_entity_poly.pdbx_strand_id
1 'polypeptide(L)'
;MSQTYSTADLIKILASERQACMNGKRLNLAVSPSGSPFIDQFLQPEGLQRFTAYRNFRAAVHDYQRLHKISGIVWQTLTIKGQYLHFPKVDEQLAALPEDLELLKTAKAQLFEFWYLSTADMDLYLSLNGGKSYRLVVQKDVDRIMQRTEWASLIQQGNLSQLEIILQLGWGNPESATYRHGFPESGSEYVHAVNSGNQPFV
;
A
#
# COMPACT_ATOMS: atom_id res chain seq x y z
N MET A 1 12.49 -21.24 22.07
CA MET A 1 11.15 -20.63 22.03
C MET A 1 10.99 -19.97 20.66
N SER A 2 9.99 -20.34 19.87
CA SER A 2 9.77 -19.78 18.54
C SER A 2 9.26 -18.35 18.67
N GLN A 3 10.14 -17.37 18.41
CA GLN A 3 9.76 -15.97 18.37
C GLN A 3 8.78 -15.77 17.21
N THR A 4 7.53 -15.43 17.51
CA THR A 4 6.54 -15.08 16.48
C THR A 4 6.79 -13.62 16.10
N TYR A 5 7.03 -13.37 14.81
CA TYR A 5 7.30 -12.01 14.33
C TYR A 5 6.03 -11.17 14.33
N SER A 6 6.14 -9.89 14.70
CA SER A 6 5.04 -8.93 14.57
C SER A 6 5.03 -8.30 13.16
N THR A 7 3.94 -7.63 12.80
CA THR A 7 3.84 -6.80 11.58
C THR A 7 5.03 -5.84 11.44
N ALA A 8 5.42 -5.17 12.53
CA ALA A 8 6.56 -4.26 12.55
C ALA A 8 7.90 -4.97 12.31
N ASP A 9 8.06 -6.19 12.81
CA ASP A 9 9.26 -7.00 12.56
C ASP A 9 9.35 -7.42 11.09
N LEU A 10 8.23 -7.87 10.51
CA LEU A 10 8.17 -8.27 9.10
C LEU A 10 8.50 -7.10 8.16
N ILE A 11 8.00 -5.89 8.45
CA ILE A 11 8.35 -4.68 7.69
C ILE A 11 9.86 -4.41 7.76
N LYS A 12 10.47 -4.49 8.95
CA LYS A 12 11.92 -4.29 9.12
C LYS A 12 12.75 -5.33 8.39
N ILE A 13 12.31 -6.59 8.43
CA ILE A 13 12.93 -7.71 7.71
C ILE A 13 12.88 -7.45 6.20
N LEU A 14 11.71 -7.11 5.66
CA LEU A 14 11.52 -6.82 4.23
C LEU A 14 12.34 -5.61 3.77
N ALA A 15 12.43 -4.56 4.59
CA ALA A 15 13.23 -3.38 4.29
C ALA A 15 14.73 -3.69 4.27
N SER A 16 15.21 -4.47 5.25
CA SER A 16 16.61 -4.88 5.37
C SER A 16 17.03 -5.78 4.21
N GLU A 17 16.17 -6.72 3.82
CA GLU A 17 16.41 -7.60 2.67
C GLU A 17 16.47 -6.80 1.35
N ARG A 18 15.51 -5.87 1.15
CA ARG A 18 15.52 -4.99 -0.03
C ARG A 18 16.83 -4.22 -0.14
N GLN A 19 17.29 -3.66 0.97
CA GLN A 19 18.56 -2.93 1.03
C GLN A 19 19.77 -3.84 0.75
N ALA A 20 19.78 -5.07 1.27
CA ALA A 20 20.83 -6.05 1.00
C ALA A 20 20.90 -6.45 -0.48
N CYS A 21 19.75 -6.65 -1.14
CA CYS A 21 19.66 -6.89 -2.58
C CYS A 21 20.18 -5.69 -3.39
N MET A 22 19.77 -4.47 -3.05
CA MET A 22 20.22 -3.25 -3.75
C MET A 22 21.73 -3.04 -3.62
N ASN A 23 22.30 -3.31 -2.45
CA ASN A 23 23.73 -3.19 -2.16
C ASN A 23 24.57 -4.35 -2.72
N GLY A 24 23.98 -5.33 -3.41
CA GLY A 24 24.69 -6.47 -3.98
C GLY A 24 25.25 -7.45 -2.96
N LYS A 25 24.91 -7.33 -1.67
CA LYS A 25 25.42 -8.21 -0.60
C LYS A 25 25.02 -9.67 -0.80
N ARG A 26 23.90 -9.92 -1.49
CA ARG A 26 23.44 -11.27 -1.90
C ARG A 26 24.15 -11.87 -3.11
N LEU A 27 24.83 -11.07 -3.94
CA LEU A 27 25.60 -11.59 -5.09
C LEU A 27 26.92 -12.25 -4.66
N ASN A 28 27.40 -11.93 -3.45
CA ASN A 28 28.50 -12.65 -2.82
C ASN A 28 27.93 -13.89 -2.15
N LEU A 29 27.90 -15.01 -2.88
CA LEU A 29 27.56 -16.36 -2.41
C LEU A 29 28.61 -16.87 -1.38
N ALA A 30 28.69 -16.18 -0.25
CA ALA A 30 29.26 -16.60 1.01
C ALA A 30 28.35 -16.03 2.11
N VAL A 31 27.16 -16.63 2.17
CA VAL A 31 26.08 -16.54 3.16
C VAL A 31 26.45 -15.77 4.44
N SER A 32 25.95 -14.54 4.58
CA SER A 32 25.69 -13.98 5.90
C SER A 32 24.25 -14.31 6.27
N PRO A 33 23.99 -15.04 7.37
CA PRO A 33 22.64 -15.37 7.80
C PRO A 33 21.84 -14.09 8.07
N SER A 34 20.55 -14.10 7.74
CA SER A 34 19.62 -12.99 7.99
C SER A 34 19.39 -12.72 9.49
N GLY A 35 19.94 -13.57 10.36
CA GLY A 35 19.75 -13.54 11.81
C GLY A 35 18.48 -14.25 12.25
N SER A 36 17.71 -14.82 11.33
CA SER A 36 16.52 -15.64 11.61
C SER A 36 16.65 -17.02 10.96
N PRO A 37 16.71 -18.10 11.77
CA PRO A 37 16.80 -19.47 11.26
C PRO A 37 15.63 -19.86 10.36
N PHE A 38 14.44 -19.30 10.59
CA PHE A 38 13.27 -19.54 9.75
C PHE A 38 13.41 -18.89 8.39
N ILE A 39 13.85 -17.64 8.34
CA ILE A 39 14.02 -16.88 7.10
C ILE A 39 15.12 -17.50 6.24
N ASP A 40 16.22 -17.90 6.88
CA ASP A 40 17.38 -18.50 6.21
C ASP A 40 17.03 -19.82 5.50
N GLN A 41 16.04 -20.57 6.00
CA GLN A 41 15.56 -21.82 5.37
C GLN A 41 14.90 -21.60 4.00
N PHE A 42 14.29 -20.44 3.77
CA PHE A 42 13.61 -20.13 2.50
C PHE A 42 14.53 -19.43 1.49
N LEU A 43 15.78 -19.15 1.86
CA LEU A 43 16.77 -18.55 0.98
C LEU A 43 17.47 -19.64 0.17
N GLN A 44 16.83 -20.15 -0.87
CA GLN A 44 17.49 -21.11 -1.76
C GLN A 44 18.67 -20.44 -2.50
N PRO A 45 19.79 -21.17 -2.68
CA PRO A 45 21.03 -20.65 -3.24
C PRO A 45 21.05 -20.51 -4.77
N GLU A 46 19.96 -20.80 -5.50
CA GLU A 46 19.98 -20.64 -6.95
C GLU A 46 19.99 -19.17 -7.39
N GLY A 47 21.02 -18.84 -8.18
CA GLY A 47 21.25 -17.52 -8.77
C GLY A 47 20.11 -17.09 -9.70
N LEU A 48 19.10 -16.43 -9.12
CA LEU A 48 18.17 -15.60 -9.85
C LEU A 48 18.42 -14.12 -9.53
N GLN A 49 18.36 -13.29 -10.56
CA GLN A 49 18.58 -11.84 -10.55
C GLN A 49 17.96 -11.17 -9.30
N ARG A 50 18.63 -10.13 -8.75
CA ARG A 50 18.28 -9.42 -7.50
C ARG A 50 16.77 -9.20 -7.29
N PHE A 51 16.05 -8.87 -8.36
CA PHE A 51 14.60 -8.62 -8.35
C PHE A 51 13.78 -9.88 -8.05
N THR A 52 14.12 -11.02 -8.66
CA THR A 52 13.41 -12.28 -8.43
C THR A 52 13.70 -12.85 -7.06
N ALA A 53 14.94 -12.70 -6.56
CA ALA A 53 15.29 -13.08 -5.20
C ALA A 53 14.44 -12.33 -4.16
N TYR A 54 14.31 -11.00 -4.31
CA TYR A 54 13.48 -10.20 -3.41
C TYR A 54 11.98 -10.53 -3.53
N ARG A 55 11.47 -10.75 -4.75
CA ARG A 55 10.07 -11.13 -4.97
C ARG A 55 9.74 -12.46 -4.28
N ASN A 56 10.60 -13.46 -4.42
CA ASN A 56 10.43 -14.76 -3.78
C ASN A 56 10.49 -14.64 -2.25
N PHE A 57 11.40 -13.80 -1.74
CA PHE A 57 11.47 -13.49 -0.32
C PHE A 57 10.18 -12.87 0.21
N ARG A 58 9.64 -11.86 -0.49
CA ARG A 58 8.38 -11.22 -0.11
C ARG A 58 7.22 -12.21 -0.10
N ALA A 59 7.14 -13.09 -1.09
CA ALA A 59 6.13 -14.16 -1.12
C ALA A 59 6.24 -15.10 0.09
N ALA A 60 7.45 -15.49 0.50
CA ALA A 60 7.66 -16.31 1.69
C ALA A 60 7.21 -15.59 2.98
N VAL A 61 7.43 -14.28 3.08
CA VAL A 61 6.90 -13.48 4.21
C VAL A 61 5.37 -13.45 4.21
N HIS A 62 4.73 -13.36 3.04
CA HIS A 62 3.27 -13.42 2.94
C HIS A 62 2.71 -14.78 3.35
N ASP A 63 3.37 -15.88 2.98
CA ASP A 63 2.98 -17.22 3.42
C ASP A 63 3.11 -17.36 4.95
N TYR A 64 4.18 -16.79 5.53
CA TYR A 64 4.33 -16.71 6.98
C TYR A 64 3.21 -15.89 7.64
N GLN A 65 2.84 -14.73 7.07
CA GLN A 65 1.71 -13.93 7.57
C GLN A 65 0.42 -14.74 7.63
N ARG A 66 0.10 -15.48 6.56
CA ARG A 66 -1.11 -16.30 6.50
C ARG A 66 -1.06 -17.45 7.51
N LEU A 67 0.08 -18.15 7.61
CA LEU A 67 0.26 -19.26 8.54
C LEU A 67 0.11 -18.83 10.00
N HIS A 68 0.66 -17.67 10.35
CA HIS A 68 0.67 -17.16 11.73
C HIS A 68 -0.42 -16.11 12.01
N LYS A 69 -1.29 -15.83 11.03
CA LYS A 69 -2.36 -14.82 11.10
C LYS A 69 -1.85 -13.43 11.51
N ILE A 70 -0.71 -13.02 10.96
CA ILE A 70 -0.12 -11.72 11.22
C ILE A 70 -0.70 -10.70 10.24
N SER A 71 -1.47 -9.76 10.79
CA SER A 71 -2.10 -8.67 10.04
C SER A 71 -1.10 -7.86 9.23
N GLY A 72 -1.48 -7.51 7.99
CA GLY A 72 -0.76 -6.57 7.14
C GLY A 72 -1.10 -5.10 7.43
N ILE A 73 -1.96 -4.82 8.41
CA ILE A 73 -2.45 -3.47 8.71
C ILE A 73 -1.42 -2.69 9.51
N VAL A 74 -1.19 -1.47 9.05
CA VAL A 74 -0.53 -0.40 9.78
C VAL A 74 -1.54 0.73 10.00
N TRP A 75 -1.53 1.29 11.20
CA TRP A 75 -2.39 2.42 11.54
C TRP A 75 -1.72 3.72 11.13
N GLN A 76 -2.42 4.53 10.34
CA GLN A 76 -1.95 5.81 9.87
C GLN A 76 -2.77 6.95 10.46
N THR A 77 -2.11 8.08 10.58
CA THR A 77 -2.69 9.33 11.05
C THR A 77 -2.44 10.38 9.98
N LEU A 78 -3.52 11.00 9.49
CA LEU A 78 -3.45 12.13 8.57
C LEU A 78 -4.03 13.37 9.23
N THR A 79 -3.33 14.50 9.04
CA THR A 79 -3.81 15.81 9.49
C THR A 79 -3.83 16.77 8.30
N ILE A 80 -5.03 17.17 7.89
CA ILE A 80 -5.24 18.00 6.70
C ILE A 80 -6.12 19.17 7.07
N LYS A 81 -5.65 20.39 6.83
CA LYS A 81 -6.40 21.64 7.11
C LYS A 81 -7.01 21.68 8.53
N GLY A 82 -6.30 21.12 9.53
CA GLY A 82 -6.75 21.06 10.92
C GLY A 82 -7.72 19.91 11.26
N GLN A 83 -8.15 19.12 10.27
CA GLN A 83 -8.88 17.88 10.48
C GLN A 83 -7.92 16.71 10.67
N TYR A 84 -8.35 15.70 11.41
CA TYR A 84 -7.57 14.53 11.75
C TYR A 84 -8.32 13.25 11.41
N LEU A 85 -7.62 12.29 10.81
CA LEU A 85 -8.13 10.93 10.59
C LEU A 85 -7.11 9.90 11.04
N HIS A 86 -7.55 8.98 11.90
CA HIS A 86 -6.83 7.76 12.21
C HIS A 86 -7.49 6.60 11.46
N PHE A 87 -6.76 5.91 10.61
CA PHE A 87 -7.34 4.86 9.77
C PHE A 87 -6.37 3.70 9.53
N PRO A 88 -6.90 2.49 9.32
CA PRO A 88 -6.11 1.33 8.95
C PRO A 88 -5.72 1.40 7.47
N LYS A 89 -4.47 1.06 7.16
CA LYS A 89 -3.94 0.90 5.79
C LYS A 89 -3.13 -0.38 5.71
N VAL A 90 -3.13 -1.06 4.57
CA VAL A 90 -2.21 -2.20 4.34
C VAL A 90 -0.82 -1.65 4.01
N ASP A 91 0.21 -2.15 4.68
CA ASP A 91 1.59 -1.81 4.33
C ASP A 91 1.93 -2.30 2.92
N GLU A 92 2.61 -1.47 2.14
CA GLU A 92 2.92 -1.74 0.73
C GLU A 92 3.76 -3.01 0.51
N GLN A 93 4.47 -3.46 1.54
CA GLN A 93 5.30 -4.67 1.48
C GLN A 93 4.59 -5.92 2.00
N LEU A 94 3.50 -5.78 2.76
CA LEU A 94 2.78 -6.90 3.36
C LEU A 94 1.56 -7.33 2.54
N ALA A 95 1.03 -8.51 2.86
CA ALA A 95 -0.24 -9.00 2.33
C ALA A 95 -1.38 -8.65 3.30
N ALA A 96 -2.56 -8.35 2.75
CA ALA A 96 -3.78 -8.21 3.51
C ALA A 96 -4.39 -9.59 3.79
N LEU A 97 -4.73 -9.86 5.05
CA LEU A 97 -5.51 -11.03 5.43
C LEU A 97 -7.01 -10.78 5.25
N PRO A 98 -7.87 -11.83 5.20
CA PRO A 98 -9.31 -11.65 5.13
C PRO A 98 -9.86 -10.74 6.24
N GLU A 99 -9.34 -10.88 7.46
CA GLU A 99 -9.73 -10.04 8.60
C GLU A 99 -9.32 -8.58 8.42
N ASP A 100 -8.17 -8.33 7.77
CA ASP A 100 -7.70 -6.99 7.43
C ASP A 100 -8.65 -6.31 6.44
N LEU A 101 -9.14 -7.07 5.45
CA LEU A 101 -10.07 -6.56 4.45
C LEU A 101 -11.40 -6.10 5.07
N GLU A 102 -11.94 -6.86 6.02
CA GLU A 102 -13.16 -6.47 6.75
C GLU A 102 -12.95 -5.22 7.59
N LEU A 103 -11.77 -5.05 8.18
CA LEU A 103 -11.40 -3.82 8.88
C LEU A 103 -11.37 -2.61 7.92
N LEU A 104 -10.76 -2.75 6.74
CA LEU A 104 -10.72 -1.69 5.72
C LEU A 104 -12.12 -1.32 5.21
N LYS A 105 -12.98 -2.32 4.97
CA LYS A 105 -14.39 -2.11 4.58
C LYS A 105 -15.15 -1.31 5.64
N THR A 106 -14.93 -1.62 6.91
CA THR A 106 -15.57 -0.92 8.04
C THR A 106 -15.09 0.53 8.16
N ALA A 107 -13.79 0.78 7.97
CA ALA A 107 -13.21 2.12 8.04
C ALA A 107 -13.60 3.04 6.86
N LYS A 108 -14.10 2.48 5.76
CA LYS A 108 -14.39 3.20 4.50
C LYS A 108 -15.31 4.42 4.69
N ALA A 109 -16.36 4.29 5.49
CA ALA A 109 -17.34 5.37 5.68
C ALA A 109 -16.68 6.62 6.29
N GLN A 110 -15.87 6.43 7.35
CA GLN A 110 -15.14 7.52 8.01
C GLN A 110 -14.09 8.14 7.09
N LEU A 111 -13.40 7.31 6.30
CA LEU A 111 -12.40 7.78 5.33
C LEU A 111 -13.04 8.64 4.24
N PHE A 112 -14.23 8.25 3.76
CA PHE A 112 -14.98 9.00 2.76
C PHE A 112 -15.48 10.33 3.31
N GLU A 113 -16.01 10.36 4.54
CA GLU A 113 -16.40 11.60 5.20
C GLU A 113 -15.21 12.57 5.32
N PHE A 114 -14.06 12.07 5.78
CA PHE A 114 -12.84 12.86 5.88
C PHE A 114 -12.38 13.40 4.51
N TRP A 115 -12.46 12.58 3.45
CA TRP A 115 -12.17 13.01 2.09
C TRP A 115 -13.06 14.20 1.69
N TYR A 116 -14.38 14.06 1.78
CA TYR A 116 -15.31 15.14 1.42
C TYR A 116 -15.01 16.45 2.14
N LEU A 117 -14.75 16.36 3.45
CA LEU A 117 -14.48 17.54 4.27
C LEU A 117 -13.11 18.18 3.98
N SER A 118 -12.12 17.37 3.61
CA SER A 118 -10.74 17.83 3.36
C SER A 118 -10.51 18.35 1.94
N THR A 119 -11.34 17.95 0.97
CA THR A 119 -11.15 18.24 -0.46
C THR A 119 -12.26 19.08 -1.10
N ALA A 120 -13.17 19.68 -0.31
CA ALA A 120 -14.33 20.41 -0.83
C ALA A 120 -13.98 21.59 -1.76
N ASP A 121 -12.81 22.19 -1.58
CA ASP A 121 -12.25 23.35 -2.29
C ASP A 121 -11.09 22.98 -3.23
N MET A 122 -10.88 21.69 -3.50
CA MET A 122 -9.78 21.18 -4.31
C MET A 122 -10.23 20.75 -5.70
N ASP A 123 -9.31 20.82 -6.66
CA ASP A 123 -9.53 20.26 -7.99
C ASP A 123 -9.27 18.75 -7.95
N LEU A 124 -10.19 17.97 -8.51
CA LEU A 124 -10.14 16.50 -8.47
C LEU A 124 -9.72 15.92 -9.81
N TYR A 125 -8.74 15.03 -9.80
CA TYR A 125 -8.21 14.38 -10.99
C TYR A 125 -8.29 12.87 -10.87
N LEU A 126 -8.93 12.21 -11.83
CA LEU A 126 -8.89 10.76 -11.97
C LEU A 126 -7.60 10.35 -12.68
N SER A 127 -6.87 9.43 -12.05
CA SER A 127 -5.68 8.79 -12.63
C SER A 127 -6.06 7.79 -13.70
N LEU A 128 -5.44 7.92 -14.87
CA LEU A 128 -5.63 7.06 -16.03
C LEU A 128 -4.31 6.41 -16.43
N ASN A 129 -4.40 5.27 -17.14
CA ASN A 129 -3.24 4.56 -17.69
C ASN A 129 -2.14 4.24 -16.65
N GLY A 130 -2.54 3.98 -15.39
CA GLY A 130 -1.63 3.67 -14.30
C GLY A 130 -0.80 4.87 -13.82
N GLY A 131 -1.40 6.06 -13.73
CA GLY A 131 -0.71 7.28 -13.28
C GLY A 131 0.00 8.06 -14.39
N LYS A 132 -0.09 7.63 -15.64
CA LYS A 132 0.58 8.31 -16.77
C LYS A 132 -0.17 9.54 -17.27
N SER A 133 -1.44 9.68 -16.94
CA SER A 133 -2.28 10.78 -17.39
C SER A 133 -3.40 11.03 -16.40
N TYR A 134 -3.82 12.28 -16.28
CA TYR A 134 -4.82 12.72 -15.32
C TYR A 134 -5.96 13.42 -16.04
N ARG A 135 -7.19 13.18 -15.57
CA ARG A 135 -8.40 13.82 -16.09
C ARG A 135 -9.11 14.56 -14.97
N LEU A 136 -9.36 15.86 -15.15
CA LEU A 136 -10.20 16.63 -14.23
C LEU A 136 -11.61 16.02 -14.17
N VAL A 137 -12.12 15.82 -12.97
CA VAL A 137 -13.44 15.24 -12.69
C VAL A 137 -14.18 16.06 -11.66
N VAL A 138 -15.50 15.95 -11.65
CA VAL A 138 -16.32 16.56 -10.60
C VAL A 138 -16.60 15.56 -9.48
N GLN A 139 -16.99 16.05 -8.31
CA GLN A 139 -17.30 15.20 -7.14
C GLN A 139 -18.29 14.08 -7.47
N LYS A 140 -19.31 14.36 -8.30
CA LYS A 140 -20.30 13.36 -8.73
C LYS A 140 -19.68 12.16 -9.47
N ASP A 141 -18.59 12.35 -10.20
CA ASP A 141 -17.89 11.25 -10.87
C ASP A 141 -17.14 10.39 -9.85
N VAL A 142 -16.53 11.03 -8.84
CA VAL A 142 -15.86 10.34 -7.74
C VAL A 142 -16.86 9.55 -6.89
N ASP A 143 -18.04 10.11 -6.60
CA ASP A 143 -19.11 9.46 -5.84
C ASP A 143 -19.55 8.14 -6.48
N ARG A 144 -19.65 8.10 -7.81
CA ARG A 144 -19.98 6.87 -8.56
C ARG A 144 -18.94 5.78 -8.38
N ILE A 145 -17.66 6.16 -8.28
CA ILE A 145 -16.58 5.21 -8.02
C ILE A 145 -16.64 4.73 -6.57
N MET A 146 -16.81 5.66 -5.63
CA MET A 146 -16.91 5.36 -4.20
C MET A 146 -18.04 4.36 -3.89
N GLN A 147 -19.18 4.47 -4.58
CA GLN A 147 -20.32 3.55 -4.41
C GLN A 147 -20.02 2.08 -4.75
N ARG A 148 -19.14 1.83 -5.72
CA ARG A 148 -18.75 0.47 -6.15
C ARG A 148 -17.43 -0.01 -5.52
N THR A 149 -16.84 0.81 -4.67
CA THR A 149 -15.54 0.54 -4.04
C THR A 149 -15.73 -0.35 -2.81
N GLU A 150 -14.91 -1.38 -2.67
CA GLU A 150 -14.97 -2.28 -1.51
C GLU A 150 -14.23 -1.69 -0.32
N TRP A 151 -13.00 -1.23 -0.54
CA TRP A 151 -12.10 -0.66 0.46
C TRP A 151 -11.38 0.58 -0.08
N ALA A 152 -10.89 1.44 0.81
CA ALA A 152 -10.21 2.67 0.41
C ALA A 152 -9.01 2.99 1.32
N SER A 153 -8.09 3.79 0.79
CA SER A 153 -6.95 4.33 1.54
C SER A 153 -6.65 5.75 1.09
N LEU A 154 -6.02 6.54 1.95
CA LEU A 154 -5.53 7.88 1.65
C LEU A 154 -4.00 7.93 1.69
N ILE A 155 -3.43 8.79 0.84
CA ILE A 155 -2.01 9.15 0.86
C ILE A 155 -1.93 10.66 0.73
N GLN A 156 -1.12 11.31 1.57
CA GLN A 156 -0.83 12.73 1.45
C GLN A 156 0.56 12.90 0.83
N GLN A 157 0.68 13.83 -0.11
CA GLN A 157 1.95 14.24 -0.70
C GLN A 157 2.09 15.76 -0.68
N GLY A 158 3.35 16.22 -0.73
CA GLY A 158 3.70 17.64 -0.77
C GLY A 158 3.58 18.35 0.58
N ASN A 159 3.42 19.67 0.53
CA ASN A 159 3.37 20.57 1.70
C ASN A 159 2.08 21.40 1.66
N LEU A 160 1.90 22.37 2.57
CA LEU A 160 0.66 23.16 2.61
C LEU A 160 0.40 23.99 1.35
N SER A 161 1.43 24.47 0.64
CA SER A 161 1.25 25.28 -0.57
C SER A 161 1.03 24.44 -1.83
N GLN A 162 1.62 23.25 -1.87
CA GLN A 162 1.43 22.25 -2.92
C GLN A 162 0.95 20.95 -2.27
N LEU A 163 -0.31 20.95 -1.82
CA LEU A 163 -0.91 19.79 -1.16
C LEU A 163 -1.57 18.90 -2.21
N GLU A 164 -1.24 17.62 -2.19
CA GLU A 164 -1.96 16.58 -2.91
C GLU A 164 -2.44 15.50 -1.95
N ILE A 165 -3.70 15.11 -2.11
CA ILE A 165 -4.34 14.03 -1.36
C ILE A 165 -4.80 13.00 -2.37
N ILE A 166 -4.29 11.78 -2.26
CA ILE A 166 -4.59 10.69 -3.17
C ILE A 166 -5.54 9.72 -2.47
N LEU A 167 -6.74 9.58 -3.01
CA LEU A 167 -7.73 8.60 -2.63
C LEU A 167 -7.59 7.36 -3.53
N GLN A 168 -7.16 6.26 -2.91
CA GLN A 168 -7.15 4.94 -3.53
C GLN A 168 -8.50 4.26 -3.28
N LEU A 169 -9.17 3.87 -4.35
CA LEU A 169 -10.48 3.22 -4.36
C LEU A 169 -10.32 1.81 -4.91
N GLY A 170 -10.34 0.80 -4.04
CA GLY A 170 -9.99 -0.57 -4.38
C GLY A 170 -11.14 -1.58 -4.32
N TRP A 171 -10.98 -2.67 -5.07
CA TRP A 171 -11.81 -3.87 -5.00
C TRP A 171 -10.93 -5.12 -5.00
N GLY A 172 -11.43 -6.23 -4.44
CA GLY A 172 -10.70 -7.48 -4.31
C GLY A 172 -9.50 -7.36 -3.37
N ASN A 173 -8.45 -8.15 -3.61
CA ASN A 173 -7.27 -8.21 -2.76
C ASN A 173 -6.41 -6.92 -2.89
N PRO A 174 -6.14 -6.18 -1.79
CA PRO A 174 -5.26 -5.00 -1.79
C PRO A 174 -3.84 -5.25 -2.34
N GLU A 175 -3.29 -6.44 -2.12
CA GLU A 175 -1.93 -6.79 -2.57
C GLU A 175 -1.80 -6.73 -4.11
N SER A 176 -2.79 -7.29 -4.81
CA SER A 176 -2.85 -7.38 -6.28
C SER A 176 -3.54 -6.19 -6.93
N ALA A 177 -4.20 -5.33 -6.14
CA ALA A 177 -4.89 -4.15 -6.61
C ALA A 177 -3.94 -3.04 -7.07
N THR A 178 -2.73 -3.00 -6.51
CA THR A 178 -1.67 -2.08 -6.93
C THR A 178 -1.34 -2.30 -8.41
N TYR A 179 -1.38 -1.24 -9.21
CA TYR A 179 -1.15 -1.26 -10.67
C TYR A 179 -2.08 -2.20 -11.48
N ARG A 180 -3.27 -2.55 -10.95
CA ARG A 180 -4.28 -3.39 -11.65
C ARG A 180 -3.78 -4.79 -12.03
N HIS A 181 -2.79 -5.33 -11.33
CA HIS A 181 -2.19 -6.62 -11.68
C HIS A 181 -3.11 -7.82 -11.51
N GLY A 182 -4.17 -7.70 -10.68
CA GLY A 182 -5.18 -8.75 -10.55
C GLY A 182 -6.51 -8.42 -11.20
N PHE A 183 -6.53 -7.58 -12.25
CA PHE A 183 -7.76 -7.30 -13.00
C PHE A 183 -8.25 -8.56 -13.75
N PRO A 184 -9.57 -8.86 -13.76
CA PRO A 184 -10.67 -8.09 -13.18
C PRO A 184 -10.97 -8.34 -11.70
N GLU A 185 -10.40 -9.38 -11.08
CA GLU A 185 -10.74 -9.84 -9.73
C GLU A 185 -10.32 -8.86 -8.61
N SER A 186 -9.34 -8.00 -8.89
CA SER A 186 -8.84 -6.99 -7.97
C SER A 186 -8.23 -5.81 -8.70
N GLY A 187 -8.31 -4.62 -8.12
CA GLY A 187 -7.79 -3.41 -8.74
C GLY A 187 -8.00 -2.17 -7.90
N SER A 188 -7.48 -1.05 -8.40
CA SER A 188 -7.70 0.26 -7.80
C SER A 188 -7.87 1.35 -8.85
N GLU A 189 -8.71 2.32 -8.51
CA GLU A 189 -8.78 3.64 -9.14
C GLU A 189 -8.18 4.66 -8.17
N TYR A 190 -7.47 5.67 -8.70
CA TYR A 190 -6.84 6.70 -7.89
C TYR A 190 -7.43 8.06 -8.26
N VAL A 191 -7.89 8.79 -7.26
CA VAL A 191 -8.39 10.15 -7.38
C VAL A 191 -7.44 11.07 -6.62
N HIS A 192 -6.97 12.11 -7.29
CA HIS A 192 -6.00 13.06 -6.79
C HIS A 192 -6.72 14.38 -6.52
N ALA A 193 -6.73 14.85 -5.28
CA ALA A 193 -7.22 16.16 -4.91
C ALA A 193 -6.03 17.11 -4.70
N VAL A 194 -6.01 18.21 -5.44
CA VAL A 194 -4.95 19.22 -5.39
C VAL A 194 -5.53 20.60 -5.14
N ASN A 195 -4.74 21.51 -4.58
CA ASN A 195 -5.15 22.92 -4.43
C ASN A 195 -5.60 23.47 -5.79
N SER A 196 -6.65 24.30 -5.81
CA SER A 196 -7.24 24.77 -7.07
C SER A 196 -6.20 25.46 -7.97
N GLY A 197 -6.20 25.12 -9.26
CA GLY A 197 -5.23 25.59 -10.25
C GLY A 197 -3.92 24.78 -10.31
N ASN A 198 -3.70 23.82 -9.41
CA ASN A 198 -2.55 22.91 -9.45
C ASN A 198 -2.84 21.64 -10.26
N GLN A 199 -1.80 20.86 -10.51
CA GLN A 199 -1.90 19.52 -11.11
C GLN A 199 -1.35 18.46 -10.14
N PRO A 200 -1.76 17.19 -10.28
CA PRO A 200 -1.18 16.05 -9.56
C PRO A 200 0.35 15.98 -9.67
N PHE A 201 1.02 15.50 -8.63
CA PHE A 201 2.46 15.23 -8.72
C PHE A 201 2.72 14.05 -9.69
N VAL A 202 3.83 14.15 -10.44
CA VAL A 202 4.28 13.13 -11.42
C VAL A 202 5.31 12.21 -10.78
#